data_AF-A0A314ZJP2-F1
#
_entry.id   AF-A0A314ZJP2-F1
#
_cell.length_a   1.000
_cell.length_b   1.000
_cell.length_c   1.000
_cell.angle_alpha   90.00
_cell.angle_beta   90.00
_cell.angle_gamma   90.00
#
_symmetry.space_group_name_H-M   'P 1'
#
loop_
_entity.id
_entity.type
_entity.pdbx_description
1 polymer ?
#
loop_
_entity_poly.entity_id
_entity_poly.type
_entity_poly.pdbx_seq_one_letter_code
_entity_poly.pdbx_strand_id
1 'polypeptide(L)'
;MQMYFSCVNLLSATFSKILVILVLQLQLCLWFCIPTYTEAAKEQLPAAENGTLKFPGLFAFGDSILDTGNNNNLATVAKCNFPPYGRDSVGGIPTGRFGNGKVLSDLIAEGLGIKELLPAYLDPNLQSPDLPTGVCFASGSSGYDPLTPTITGTLSLFKQLELFKEYIVKLTGIVGEERARAIIANSLFLVSASNNDILISYSLIARKLHYDFPSYAALLVSMASTFFRDLYSLGARHIGVFSTAAVGCSPFDRNRGGLLRECLELELEEAAWFNSELSSELDYMRTNFTDSKLVFLDIYHPLLDLNQHPHKSGFQVEKFGCCGTGTIGVAILCNEFSPFTCTDASKYLYWDAVHPTERALRIVASQILKKYK
;
A
#
# COMPACT_ATOMS: atom_id res chain seq x y z
N MET A 1 17.70 59.35 54.01
CA MET A 1 16.47 58.67 53.56
C MET A 1 15.98 59.08 52.15
N GLN A 2 16.67 59.98 51.43
CA GLN A 2 16.31 60.36 50.03
C GLN A 2 17.03 59.55 48.95
N MET A 3 18.20 58.97 49.23
CA MET A 3 18.98 58.22 48.23
C MET A 3 18.45 56.80 47.95
N TYR A 4 17.74 56.20 48.91
CA TYR A 4 17.17 54.85 48.78
C TYR A 4 15.90 54.83 47.91
N PHE A 5 15.06 55.88 47.98
CA PHE A 5 13.84 55.98 47.17
C PHE A 5 14.14 56.18 45.67
N SER A 6 15.23 56.87 45.33
CA SER A 6 15.60 57.11 43.93
C SER A 6 16.09 55.85 43.22
N CYS A 7 16.74 54.92 43.95
CA CYS A 7 17.25 53.67 43.38
C CYS A 7 16.13 52.63 43.14
N VAL A 8 15.15 52.56 44.05
CA VAL A 8 13.97 51.67 43.92
C VAL A 8 13.06 52.11 42.77
N ASN A 9 12.88 53.42 42.56
CA ASN A 9 12.10 53.94 41.43
C ASN A 9 12.79 53.73 40.07
N LEU A 10 14.13 53.80 40.01
CA LEU A 10 14.88 53.53 38.78
C LEU A 10 14.87 52.03 38.41
N LEU A 11 14.96 51.14 39.42
CA LEU A 11 14.82 49.69 39.26
C LEU A 11 13.39 49.29 38.86
N SER A 12 12.36 49.90 39.45
CA SER A 12 10.95 49.64 39.07
C SER A 12 10.65 50.07 37.63
N ALA A 13 11.14 51.23 37.21
CA ALA A 13 10.94 51.74 35.85
C ALA A 13 11.70 50.92 34.78
N THR A 14 12.86 50.34 35.12
CA THR A 14 13.62 49.48 34.21
C THR A 14 13.03 48.07 34.12
N PHE A 15 12.57 47.49 35.23
CA PHE A 15 11.86 46.19 35.22
C PHE A 15 10.56 46.25 34.42
N SER A 16 9.79 47.35 34.53
CA SER A 16 8.56 47.52 33.76
C SER A 16 8.80 47.58 32.25
N LYS A 17 9.86 48.28 31.81
CA LYS A 17 10.23 48.36 30.38
C LYS A 17 10.72 47.02 29.82
N ILE A 18 11.50 46.26 30.57
CA ILE A 18 11.97 44.93 30.16
C ILE A 18 10.80 43.94 30.06
N LEU A 19 9.86 43.99 31.00
CA LEU A 19 8.66 43.15 30.97
C LEU A 19 7.78 43.45 29.74
N VAL A 20 7.60 44.73 29.41
CA VAL A 20 6.84 45.14 28.21
C VAL A 20 7.53 44.67 26.92
N ILE A 21 8.85 44.76 26.83
CA ILE A 21 9.61 44.26 25.67
C ILE A 21 9.50 42.73 25.54
N LEU A 22 9.60 41.99 26.65
CA LEU A 22 9.44 40.53 26.64
C LEU A 22 8.03 40.10 26.26
N VAL A 23 6.99 40.81 26.74
CA VAL A 23 5.59 40.54 26.35
C VAL A 23 5.35 40.85 24.88
N LEU A 24 5.89 41.96 24.36
CA LEU A 24 5.80 42.28 22.93
C LEU A 24 6.54 41.28 22.05
N GLN A 25 7.72 40.79 22.48
CA GLN A 25 8.45 39.74 21.78
C GLN A 25 7.71 38.39 21.80
N LEU A 26 7.09 38.02 22.93
CA LEU A 26 6.23 36.83 23.00
C LEU A 26 4.99 36.96 22.12
N GLN A 27 4.35 38.13 22.06
CA GLN A 27 3.20 38.37 21.19
C GLN A 27 3.59 38.37 19.70
N LEU A 28 4.75 38.92 19.35
CA LEU A 28 5.31 38.83 18.00
C LEU A 28 5.63 37.37 17.63
N CYS A 29 6.24 36.59 18.53
CA CYS A 29 6.45 35.15 18.31
C CYS A 29 5.12 34.40 18.12
N LEU A 30 4.09 34.71 18.90
CA LEU A 30 2.75 34.10 18.73
C LEU A 30 2.07 34.50 17.41
N TRP A 31 2.36 35.69 16.87
CA TRP A 31 1.86 36.14 15.57
C TRP A 31 2.61 35.51 14.38
N PHE A 32 3.93 35.27 14.52
CA PHE A 32 4.75 34.60 13.50
C PHE A 32 4.73 33.06 13.60
N CYS A 33 4.25 32.49 14.71
CA CYS A 33 4.12 31.03 14.91
C CYS A 33 2.69 30.51 14.72
N ILE A 34 1.75 31.26 14.13
CA ILE A 34 0.50 30.65 13.66
C ILE A 34 0.88 29.77 12.46
N PRO A 35 0.86 28.43 12.57
CA PRO A 35 1.02 27.60 11.40
C PRO A 35 -0.17 27.94 10.51
N THR A 36 0.07 28.44 9.31
CA THR A 36 -0.96 28.38 8.26
C THR A 36 -1.21 26.91 8.01
N TYR A 37 -2.18 26.33 8.72
CA TYR A 37 -2.72 25.02 8.42
C TYR A 37 -3.42 25.14 7.06
N THR A 38 -2.65 25.01 5.98
CA THR A 38 -3.24 24.56 4.72
C THR A 38 -3.73 23.15 5.01
N GLU A 39 -5.05 22.97 5.11
CA GLU A 39 -5.66 21.65 4.99
C GLU A 39 -4.96 20.96 3.81
N ALA A 40 -4.30 19.83 4.07
CA ALA A 40 -3.71 19.05 3.00
C ALA A 40 -4.86 18.72 2.04
N ALA A 41 -4.83 19.29 0.84
CA ALA A 41 -5.84 19.02 -0.16
C ALA A 41 -5.98 17.49 -0.29
N LYS A 42 -7.21 16.97 -0.09
CA LYS A 42 -7.47 15.54 -0.37
C LYS A 42 -7.10 15.31 -1.82
N GLU A 43 -6.06 14.52 -2.04
CA GLU A 43 -5.58 14.25 -3.39
C GLU A 43 -6.63 13.43 -4.11
N GLN A 44 -7.39 14.08 -4.99
CA GLN A 44 -8.55 13.47 -5.61
C GLN A 44 -8.09 12.57 -6.76
N LEU A 45 -8.63 11.35 -6.82
CA LEU A 45 -8.40 10.48 -7.97
C LEU A 45 -8.98 11.16 -9.22
N PRO A 46 -8.37 10.97 -10.41
CA PRO A 46 -8.93 11.51 -11.64
C PRO A 46 -10.36 10.98 -11.84
N ALA A 47 -11.33 11.87 -12.12
CA ALA A 47 -12.72 11.50 -12.33
C ALA A 47 -12.87 10.52 -13.51
N ALA A 48 -13.78 9.55 -13.42
CA ALA A 48 -14.13 8.68 -14.54
C ALA A 48 -14.69 9.52 -15.70
N GLU A 49 -14.31 9.22 -16.95
CA GLU A 49 -14.87 9.90 -18.12
C GLU A 49 -16.35 9.54 -18.30
N ASN A 50 -17.13 10.48 -18.84
CA ASN A 50 -18.59 10.39 -18.91
C ASN A 50 -19.09 9.15 -19.67
N GLY A 51 -19.77 8.25 -18.95
CA GLY A 51 -20.84 7.40 -19.48
C GLY A 51 -20.52 5.95 -19.82
N THR A 52 -19.24 5.55 -19.92
CA THR A 52 -18.88 4.16 -20.27
C THR A 52 -17.71 3.65 -19.44
N LEU A 53 -17.96 2.59 -18.66
CA LEU A 53 -16.90 1.91 -17.89
C LEU A 53 -15.90 1.25 -18.84
N LYS A 54 -14.61 1.55 -18.65
CA LYS A 54 -13.51 0.95 -19.44
C LYS A 54 -13.41 -0.56 -19.23
N PHE A 55 -13.73 -1.02 -18.02
CA PHE A 55 -13.74 -2.44 -17.64
C PHE A 55 -15.04 -2.72 -16.87
N PRO A 56 -15.74 -3.84 -17.12
CA PRO A 56 -16.96 -4.19 -16.39
C PRO A 56 -16.69 -4.69 -14.97
N GLY A 57 -15.46 -5.12 -14.66
CA GLY A 57 -15.05 -5.58 -13.36
C GLY A 57 -13.55 -5.53 -13.14
N LEU A 58 -13.14 -5.77 -11.89
CA LEU A 58 -11.74 -5.80 -11.47
C LEU A 58 -11.48 -7.00 -10.55
N PHE A 59 -10.44 -7.77 -10.85
CA PHE A 59 -9.99 -8.91 -10.05
C PHE A 59 -8.58 -8.67 -9.54
N ALA A 60 -8.32 -8.92 -8.26
CA ALA A 60 -7.01 -8.66 -7.65
C ALA A 60 -6.39 -9.94 -7.08
N PHE A 61 -5.11 -10.17 -7.33
CA PHE A 61 -4.32 -11.31 -6.89
C PHE A 61 -3.00 -10.85 -6.28
N GLY A 62 -2.46 -11.64 -5.36
CA GLY A 62 -1.15 -11.38 -4.78
C GLY A 62 -1.20 -11.12 -3.28
N ASP A 63 -0.62 -10.01 -2.84
CA ASP A 63 -0.23 -9.75 -1.46
C ASP A 63 -1.01 -8.60 -0.78
N SER A 64 -0.48 -8.11 0.34
CA SER A 64 -1.11 -7.09 1.21
C SER A 64 -1.28 -5.73 0.55
N ILE A 65 -0.60 -5.46 -0.58
CA ILE A 65 -0.81 -4.25 -1.38
C ILE A 65 -2.23 -4.22 -1.97
N LEU A 66 -2.82 -5.40 -2.19
CA LEU A 66 -4.13 -5.57 -2.85
C LEU A 66 -5.17 -6.26 -1.96
N ASP A 67 -4.78 -6.93 -0.87
CA ASP A 67 -5.69 -7.67 0.00
C ASP A 67 -6.72 -6.76 0.70
N THR A 68 -7.98 -7.17 0.59
CA THR A 68 -9.15 -6.47 1.15
C THR A 68 -9.80 -7.21 2.31
N GLY A 69 -9.26 -8.37 2.72
CA GLY A 69 -9.71 -9.14 3.88
C GLY A 69 -9.69 -10.67 3.72
N ASN A 70 -9.02 -11.24 2.72
CA ASN A 70 -9.03 -12.71 2.55
C ASN A 70 -8.32 -13.44 3.69
N ASN A 71 -7.41 -12.78 4.40
CA ASN A 71 -6.72 -13.37 5.54
C ASN A 71 -7.60 -13.50 6.80
N ASN A 72 -8.77 -12.83 6.86
CA ASN A 72 -9.59 -12.71 8.08
C ASN A 72 -9.95 -14.07 8.69
N ASN A 73 -10.22 -15.07 7.84
CA ASN A 73 -10.67 -16.41 8.24
C ASN A 73 -9.57 -17.48 8.23
N LEU A 74 -8.32 -17.12 7.96
CA LEU A 74 -7.18 -18.06 7.92
C LEU A 74 -6.53 -18.22 9.30
N ALA A 75 -5.83 -19.32 9.57
CA ALA A 75 -5.03 -19.44 10.79
C ALA A 75 -3.64 -18.80 10.62
N THR A 76 -3.57 -17.46 10.62
CA THR A 76 -2.35 -16.68 10.39
C THR A 76 -2.27 -15.44 11.29
N VAL A 77 -1.05 -14.95 11.52
CA VAL A 77 -0.77 -13.66 12.16
C VAL A 77 -0.86 -12.48 11.18
N ALA A 78 -0.85 -12.74 9.87
CA ALA A 78 -0.95 -11.73 8.83
C ALA A 78 -2.41 -11.28 8.62
N LYS A 79 -3.03 -10.71 9.66
CA LYS A 79 -4.41 -10.18 9.61
C LYS A 79 -4.46 -8.75 10.12
N CYS A 80 -5.39 -7.99 9.55
CA CYS A 80 -5.62 -6.58 9.85
C CYS A 80 -7.12 -6.27 10.06
N ASN A 81 -7.88 -7.23 10.59
CA ASN A 81 -9.32 -7.11 10.83
C ASN A 81 -9.66 -6.71 12.28
N PHE A 82 -8.77 -5.92 12.89
CA PHE A 82 -8.93 -5.35 14.22
C PHE A 82 -8.33 -3.92 14.25
N PRO A 83 -8.76 -3.06 15.18
CA PRO A 83 -8.18 -1.73 15.34
C PRO A 83 -6.67 -1.78 15.65
N PRO A 84 -5.88 -0.79 15.21
CA PRO A 84 -6.32 0.46 14.58
C PRO A 84 -6.50 0.38 13.06
N TYR A 85 -6.34 -0.78 12.42
CA TYR A 85 -6.53 -0.91 10.97
C TYR A 85 -7.93 -0.47 10.55
N GLY A 86 -8.04 0.15 9.38
CA GLY A 86 -9.31 0.68 8.88
C GLY A 86 -9.87 1.89 9.67
N ARG A 87 -9.11 2.51 10.58
CA ARG A 87 -9.56 3.69 11.35
C ARG A 87 -10.12 4.81 10.48
N ASP A 88 -9.52 5.04 9.32
CA ASP A 88 -9.88 6.13 8.41
C ASP A 88 -10.87 5.65 7.31
N SER A 89 -11.24 4.36 7.31
CA SER A 89 -12.33 3.82 6.50
C SER A 89 -13.70 4.33 6.96
N VAL A 90 -14.71 4.17 6.10
CA VAL A 90 -16.11 4.47 6.46
C VAL A 90 -16.50 3.71 7.73
N GLY A 91 -16.88 4.45 8.77
CA GLY A 91 -17.27 3.88 10.07
C GLY A 91 -16.11 3.37 10.93
N GLY A 92 -14.85 3.55 10.51
CA GLY A 92 -13.68 3.05 11.23
C GLY A 92 -13.60 1.53 11.29
N ILE A 93 -14.19 0.83 10.32
CA ILE A 93 -14.35 -0.63 10.35
C ILE A 93 -13.07 -1.32 9.85
N PRO A 94 -12.46 -2.22 10.65
CA PRO A 94 -11.29 -2.98 10.23
C PRO A 94 -11.70 -4.16 9.34
N THR A 95 -11.64 -3.98 8.02
CA THR A 95 -12.08 -5.03 7.07
C THR A 95 -11.01 -6.09 6.78
N GLY A 96 -9.78 -5.94 7.29
CA GLY A 96 -8.64 -6.78 6.90
C GLY A 96 -7.68 -6.15 5.88
N ARG A 97 -7.94 -4.91 5.46
CA ARG A 97 -7.02 -4.11 4.63
C ARG A 97 -5.77 -3.77 5.44
N PHE A 98 -4.59 -3.91 4.83
CA PHE A 98 -3.30 -3.63 5.45
C PHE A 98 -3.00 -2.13 5.46
N GLY A 99 -3.82 -1.34 6.15
CA GLY A 99 -3.69 0.10 6.19
C GLY A 99 -4.73 0.78 7.10
N ASN A 100 -4.68 2.10 7.18
CA ASN A 100 -5.71 2.91 7.81
C ASN A 100 -7.02 2.99 7.02
N GLY A 101 -7.01 2.60 5.74
CA GLY A 101 -8.16 2.76 4.85
C GLY A 101 -8.06 1.90 3.59
N LYS A 102 -8.39 2.47 2.44
CA LYS A 102 -8.36 1.82 1.11
C LYS A 102 -6.95 1.38 0.71
N VAL A 103 -6.85 0.21 0.08
CA VAL A 103 -5.62 -0.32 -0.54
C VAL A 103 -5.61 -0.07 -2.05
N LEU A 104 -4.54 -0.43 -2.77
CA LEU A 104 -4.43 -0.11 -4.20
C LEU A 104 -5.54 -0.75 -5.05
N SER A 105 -6.01 -1.94 -4.71
CA SER A 105 -7.11 -2.59 -5.42
C SER A 105 -8.41 -1.78 -5.35
N ASP A 106 -8.72 -1.17 -4.19
CA ASP A 106 -9.85 -0.26 -4.03
C ASP A 106 -9.66 1.04 -4.81
N LEU A 107 -8.50 1.67 -4.67
CA LEU A 107 -8.24 2.99 -5.25
C LEU A 107 -8.27 2.93 -6.79
N ILE A 108 -7.78 1.83 -7.38
CA ILE A 108 -7.87 1.62 -8.81
C ILE A 108 -9.32 1.31 -9.23
N ALA A 109 -10.06 0.49 -8.49
CA ALA A 109 -11.48 0.24 -8.77
C ALA A 109 -12.34 1.51 -8.70
N GLU A 110 -12.11 2.34 -7.67
CA GLU A 110 -12.76 3.64 -7.44
C GLU A 110 -12.42 4.60 -8.59
N GLY A 111 -11.13 4.74 -8.92
CA GLY A 111 -10.67 5.64 -9.97
C GLY A 111 -11.12 5.27 -11.38
N LEU A 112 -11.44 3.99 -11.61
CA LEU A 112 -12.04 3.48 -12.85
C LEU A 112 -13.57 3.52 -12.85
N GLY A 113 -14.20 3.90 -11.73
CA GLY A 113 -15.66 3.97 -11.58
C GLY A 113 -16.34 2.60 -11.44
N ILE A 114 -15.59 1.52 -11.17
CA ILE A 114 -16.13 0.15 -11.12
C ILE A 114 -16.91 -0.06 -9.82
N LYS A 115 -16.29 0.27 -8.69
CA LYS A 115 -16.88 0.24 -7.35
C LYS A 115 -15.99 0.97 -6.36
N GLU A 116 -16.57 1.40 -5.23
CA GLU A 116 -15.82 2.12 -4.21
C GLU A 116 -14.88 1.23 -3.38
N LEU A 117 -15.34 0.02 -3.04
CA LEU A 117 -14.57 -0.97 -2.28
C LEU A 117 -14.64 -2.31 -2.99
N LEU A 118 -13.49 -2.93 -3.20
CA LEU A 118 -13.40 -4.27 -3.75
C LEU A 118 -13.62 -5.28 -2.60
N PRO A 119 -14.59 -6.20 -2.69
CA PRO A 119 -14.82 -7.17 -1.63
C PRO A 119 -13.83 -8.34 -1.72
N ALA A 120 -13.44 -8.88 -0.56
CA ALA A 120 -12.66 -10.11 -0.48
C ALA A 120 -13.51 -11.31 -0.88
N TYR A 121 -12.96 -12.23 -1.69
CA TYR A 121 -13.70 -13.42 -2.13
C TYR A 121 -14.08 -14.35 -0.97
N LEU A 122 -13.25 -14.40 0.08
CA LEU A 122 -13.49 -15.20 1.28
C LEU A 122 -14.29 -14.48 2.38
N ASP A 123 -14.87 -13.30 2.10
CA ASP A 123 -15.79 -12.65 3.02
C ASP A 123 -17.09 -13.48 3.11
N PRO A 124 -17.49 -13.97 4.29
CA PRO A 124 -18.74 -14.72 4.46
C PRO A 124 -19.99 -13.89 4.10
N ASN A 125 -19.88 -12.57 4.03
CA ASN A 125 -20.97 -11.66 3.66
C ASN A 125 -20.98 -11.29 2.16
N LEU A 126 -20.06 -11.82 1.34
CA LEU A 126 -20.02 -11.57 -0.10
C LEU A 126 -21.32 -12.02 -0.77
N GLN A 127 -21.98 -11.13 -1.51
CA GLN A 127 -23.26 -11.43 -2.15
C GLN A 127 -23.08 -11.76 -3.65
N SER A 128 -24.00 -12.57 -4.19
CA SER A 128 -23.99 -12.92 -5.63
C SER A 128 -23.97 -11.70 -6.59
N PRO A 129 -24.68 -10.59 -6.30
CA PRO A 129 -24.62 -9.39 -7.14
C PRO A 129 -23.26 -8.67 -7.16
N ASP A 130 -22.36 -8.95 -6.21
CA ASP A 130 -21.03 -8.34 -6.17
C ASP A 130 -20.07 -8.98 -7.18
N LEU A 131 -20.30 -10.26 -7.51
CA LEU A 131 -19.41 -11.06 -8.35
C LEU A 131 -19.19 -10.46 -9.74
N PRO A 132 -20.23 -10.05 -10.51
CA PRO A 132 -20.06 -9.57 -11.88
C PRO A 132 -19.16 -8.34 -12.04
N THR A 133 -19.00 -7.53 -10.99
CA THR A 133 -18.15 -6.33 -10.99
C THR A 133 -16.78 -6.58 -10.37
N GLY A 134 -16.49 -7.82 -9.98
CA GLY A 134 -15.16 -8.29 -9.57
C GLY A 134 -14.92 -8.34 -8.06
N VAL A 135 -13.92 -9.12 -7.66
CA VAL A 135 -13.58 -9.46 -6.27
C VAL A 135 -12.06 -9.54 -6.09
N CYS A 136 -11.61 -9.51 -4.85
CA CYS A 136 -10.21 -9.68 -4.47
C CYS A 136 -9.92 -11.13 -4.05
N PHE A 137 -8.89 -11.74 -4.62
CA PHE A 137 -8.29 -13.02 -4.22
C PHE A 137 -6.94 -12.86 -3.52
N ALA A 138 -6.33 -11.67 -3.56
CA ALA A 138 -5.06 -11.37 -2.89
C ALA A 138 -5.12 -11.70 -1.39
N SER A 139 -4.00 -12.19 -0.86
CA SER A 139 -3.82 -12.65 0.51
C SER A 139 -2.54 -12.04 1.05
N GLY A 140 -2.66 -11.24 2.12
CA GLY A 140 -1.52 -10.56 2.73
C GLY A 140 -0.37 -11.51 3.03
N SER A 141 0.86 -11.05 2.87
CA SER A 141 2.09 -11.83 3.02
C SER A 141 2.29 -13.01 2.04
N SER A 142 1.49 -13.11 0.98
CA SER A 142 1.76 -14.03 -0.13
C SER A 142 2.92 -13.53 -1.03
N GLY A 143 3.44 -14.42 -1.87
CA GLY A 143 4.36 -14.09 -2.95
C GLY A 143 4.32 -15.09 -4.11
N TYR A 144 5.20 -14.91 -5.11
CA TYR A 144 5.39 -15.86 -6.20
C TYR A 144 6.08 -17.14 -5.72
N ASP A 145 7.05 -17.03 -4.82
CA ASP A 145 7.71 -18.19 -4.20
C ASP A 145 6.75 -18.90 -3.24
N PRO A 146 6.41 -20.19 -3.44
CA PRO A 146 5.54 -20.94 -2.54
C PRO A 146 6.05 -21.04 -1.09
N LEU A 147 7.35 -20.83 -0.85
CA LEU A 147 7.90 -20.77 0.49
C LEU A 147 7.35 -19.58 1.28
N THR A 148 7.16 -18.43 0.64
CA THR A 148 6.70 -17.19 1.27
C THR A 148 5.35 -17.34 1.99
N PRO A 149 4.26 -17.77 1.33
CA PRO A 149 2.98 -18.01 1.99
C PRO A 149 3.02 -19.20 2.96
N THR A 150 3.93 -20.16 2.76
CA THR A 150 4.11 -21.29 3.68
C THR A 150 4.65 -20.82 5.03
N ILE A 151 5.65 -19.92 5.03
CA ILE A 151 6.21 -19.33 6.26
C ILE A 151 5.15 -18.53 7.03
N THR A 152 4.28 -17.83 6.31
CA THR A 152 3.32 -16.89 6.90
C THR A 152 1.93 -17.51 7.15
N GLY A 153 1.68 -18.72 6.68
CA GLY A 153 0.39 -19.43 6.82
C GLY A 153 -0.74 -18.78 6.01
N THR A 154 -0.43 -18.24 4.83
CA THR A 154 -1.34 -17.45 3.98
C THR A 154 -1.62 -18.15 2.65
N LEU A 155 -2.48 -17.59 1.79
CA LEU A 155 -2.83 -18.23 0.52
C LEU A 155 -1.75 -17.97 -0.52
N SER A 156 -1.11 -19.03 -1.02
CA SER A 156 -0.24 -18.94 -2.19
C SER A 156 -1.01 -18.50 -3.43
N LEU A 157 -0.31 -17.92 -4.43
CA LEU A 157 -0.92 -17.59 -5.72
C LEU A 157 -1.63 -18.78 -6.38
N PHE A 158 -1.13 -20.01 -6.19
CA PHE A 158 -1.83 -21.22 -6.63
C PHE A 158 -3.21 -21.36 -5.96
N LYS A 159 -3.30 -21.17 -4.64
CA LYS A 159 -4.59 -21.21 -3.94
C LYS A 159 -5.51 -20.06 -4.36
N GLN A 160 -4.97 -18.88 -4.61
CA GLN A 160 -5.75 -17.75 -5.13
C GLN A 160 -6.31 -18.05 -6.53
N LEU A 161 -5.55 -18.75 -7.38
CA LEU A 161 -6.00 -19.22 -8.69
C LEU A 161 -7.10 -20.28 -8.57
N GLU A 162 -7.00 -21.21 -7.61
CA GLU A 162 -8.07 -22.19 -7.35
C GLU A 162 -9.37 -21.50 -6.89
N LEU A 163 -9.28 -20.47 -6.04
CA LEU A 163 -10.43 -19.64 -5.68
C LEU A 163 -11.02 -18.91 -6.88
N PHE A 164 -10.18 -18.46 -7.83
CA PHE A 164 -10.66 -17.88 -9.06
C PHE A 164 -11.40 -18.89 -9.96
N LYS A 165 -10.92 -20.13 -10.05
CA LYS A 165 -11.63 -21.20 -10.77
C LYS A 165 -13.01 -21.47 -10.14
N GLU A 166 -13.09 -21.49 -8.81
CA GLU A 166 -14.36 -21.61 -8.10
C GLU A 166 -15.29 -20.40 -8.39
N TYR A 167 -14.72 -19.19 -8.38
CA TYR A 167 -15.44 -17.97 -8.75
C TYR A 167 -16.02 -18.05 -10.17
N ILE A 168 -15.28 -18.56 -11.15
CA ILE A 168 -15.77 -18.70 -12.54
C ILE A 168 -17.03 -19.57 -12.58
N VAL A 169 -17.06 -20.66 -11.82
CA VAL A 169 -18.23 -21.54 -11.72
C VAL A 169 -19.42 -20.78 -11.10
N LYS A 170 -19.20 -20.06 -9.99
CA LYS A 170 -20.25 -19.25 -9.34
C LYS A 170 -20.80 -18.16 -10.26
N LEU A 171 -19.90 -17.39 -10.89
CA LEU A 171 -20.27 -16.34 -11.84
C LEU A 171 -21.10 -16.92 -12.98
N THR A 172 -20.66 -18.02 -13.58
CA THR A 172 -21.38 -18.72 -14.66
C THR A 172 -22.79 -19.12 -14.23
N GLY A 173 -22.97 -19.62 -13.01
CA GLY A 173 -24.29 -19.95 -12.48
C GLY A 173 -25.22 -18.74 -12.30
N ILE A 174 -24.68 -17.54 -12.08
CA ILE A 174 -25.45 -16.30 -11.84
C ILE A 174 -25.80 -15.59 -13.15
N VAL A 175 -24.84 -15.44 -14.05
CA VAL A 175 -24.99 -14.59 -15.24
C VAL A 175 -25.09 -15.37 -16.56
N GLY A 176 -24.89 -16.69 -16.52
CA GLY A 176 -24.78 -17.54 -17.71
C GLY A 176 -23.37 -17.55 -18.31
N GLU A 177 -23.07 -18.59 -19.08
CA GLU A 177 -21.72 -18.88 -19.59
C GLU A 177 -21.17 -17.80 -20.52
N GLU A 178 -21.96 -17.36 -21.51
CA GLU A 178 -21.54 -16.33 -22.46
C GLU A 178 -21.18 -15.01 -21.76
N ARG A 179 -22.05 -14.57 -20.84
CA ARG A 179 -21.84 -13.33 -20.08
C ARG A 179 -20.68 -13.47 -19.08
N ALA A 180 -20.49 -14.62 -18.46
CA ALA A 180 -19.36 -14.86 -17.56
C ALA A 180 -18.02 -14.76 -18.32
N ARG A 181 -17.92 -15.40 -19.49
CA ARG A 181 -16.75 -15.26 -20.37
C ARG A 181 -16.52 -13.82 -20.79
N ALA A 182 -17.57 -13.08 -21.15
CA ALA A 182 -17.47 -11.68 -21.52
C ALA A 182 -16.98 -10.80 -20.35
N ILE A 183 -17.48 -11.03 -19.12
CA ILE A 183 -17.01 -10.30 -17.93
C ILE A 183 -15.52 -10.58 -17.70
N ILE A 184 -15.11 -11.84 -17.71
CA ILE A 184 -13.71 -12.24 -17.45
C ILE A 184 -12.79 -11.65 -18.52
N ALA A 185 -13.12 -11.80 -19.80
CA ALA A 185 -12.29 -11.32 -20.90
C ALA A 185 -12.14 -9.79 -20.91
N ASN A 186 -13.18 -9.04 -20.52
CA ASN A 186 -13.17 -7.58 -20.58
C ASN A 186 -12.77 -6.92 -19.24
N SER A 187 -12.60 -7.68 -18.15
CA SER A 187 -12.23 -7.12 -16.83
C SER A 187 -10.73 -6.92 -16.65
N LEU A 188 -10.36 -6.05 -15.72
CA LEU A 188 -8.98 -5.80 -15.33
C LEU A 188 -8.53 -6.78 -14.24
N PHE A 189 -7.35 -7.38 -14.42
CA PHE A 189 -6.69 -8.24 -13.44
C PHE A 189 -5.47 -7.50 -12.89
N LEU A 190 -5.39 -7.36 -11.57
CA LEU A 190 -4.27 -6.74 -10.87
C LEU A 190 -3.46 -7.81 -10.13
N VAL A 191 -2.12 -7.77 -10.24
CA VAL A 191 -1.22 -8.73 -9.57
C VAL A 191 -0.08 -8.01 -8.86
N SER A 192 0.15 -8.31 -7.57
CA SER A 192 1.30 -7.81 -6.77
C SER A 192 1.81 -8.93 -5.87
N ALA A 193 3.01 -9.48 -6.10
CA ALA A 193 3.45 -10.66 -5.34
C ALA A 193 4.97 -10.83 -5.14
N SER A 194 5.78 -9.80 -5.40
CA SER A 194 7.24 -9.90 -5.25
C SER A 194 7.78 -9.31 -3.94
N ASN A 195 7.01 -8.42 -3.29
CA ASN A 195 7.48 -7.69 -2.10
C ASN A 195 7.92 -8.63 -0.97
N ASN A 196 7.07 -9.62 -0.65
CA ASN A 196 7.34 -10.57 0.42
C ASN A 196 8.40 -11.61 0.05
N ASP A 197 8.55 -11.95 -1.23
CA ASP A 197 9.60 -12.87 -1.66
C ASP A 197 10.98 -12.27 -1.42
N ILE A 198 11.16 -11.00 -1.79
CA ILE A 198 12.42 -10.27 -1.61
C ILE A 198 12.66 -9.97 -0.13
N LEU A 199 11.65 -9.43 0.59
CA LEU A 199 11.81 -9.08 2.00
C LEU A 199 11.92 -10.32 2.91
N ILE A 200 10.97 -11.24 2.84
CA ILE A 200 10.85 -12.34 3.81
C ILE A 200 11.68 -13.54 3.38
N SER A 201 11.34 -14.14 2.24
CA SER A 201 11.94 -15.42 1.83
C SER A 201 13.41 -15.28 1.47
N TYR A 202 13.78 -14.21 0.77
CA TYR A 202 15.16 -13.91 0.39
C TYR A 202 15.96 -13.28 1.52
N SER A 203 15.64 -12.03 1.91
CA SER A 203 16.50 -11.27 2.80
C SER A 203 16.51 -11.80 4.25
N LEU A 204 15.35 -12.14 4.82
CA LEU A 204 15.24 -12.47 6.25
C LEU A 204 15.40 -13.95 6.60
N ILE A 205 15.00 -14.87 5.73
CA ILE A 205 14.85 -16.29 6.10
C ILE A 205 15.93 -17.19 5.49
N ALA A 206 15.73 -17.68 4.26
CA ALA A 206 16.53 -18.82 3.77
C ALA A 206 17.05 -18.66 2.35
N ARG A 207 16.33 -17.97 1.45
CA ARG A 207 16.69 -18.03 0.02
C ARG A 207 18.05 -17.38 -0.26
N LYS A 208 18.46 -16.35 0.49
CA LYS A 208 19.80 -15.76 0.39
C LYS A 208 20.95 -16.71 0.77
N LEU A 209 20.67 -17.79 1.51
CA LEU A 209 21.66 -18.84 1.81
C LEU A 209 21.81 -19.86 0.67
N HIS A 210 20.85 -19.91 -0.25
CA HIS A 210 20.78 -20.91 -1.32
C HIS A 210 20.97 -20.32 -2.72
N TYR A 211 20.72 -19.02 -2.89
CA TYR A 211 20.74 -18.32 -4.16
C TYR A 211 21.45 -16.97 -4.01
N ASP A 212 22.27 -16.62 -5.01
CA ASP A 212 22.50 -15.20 -5.27
C ASP A 212 21.20 -14.55 -5.77
N PHE A 213 21.12 -13.22 -5.69
CA PHE A 213 19.88 -12.53 -6.01
C PHE A 213 19.48 -12.69 -7.48
N PRO A 214 20.39 -12.59 -8.48
CA PRO A 214 20.02 -12.80 -9.87
C PRO A 214 19.39 -14.17 -10.15
N SER A 215 19.91 -15.25 -9.56
CA SER A 215 19.31 -16.59 -9.72
C SER A 215 17.94 -16.69 -9.06
N TYR A 216 17.75 -16.04 -7.90
CA TYR A 216 16.46 -16.00 -7.24
C TYR A 216 15.43 -15.16 -8.02
N ALA A 217 15.84 -14.00 -8.54
CA ALA A 217 14.99 -13.15 -9.38
C ALA A 217 14.53 -13.90 -10.63
N ALA A 218 15.42 -14.63 -11.31
CA ALA A 218 15.06 -15.47 -12.46
C ALA A 218 14.03 -16.57 -12.09
N LEU A 219 14.16 -17.18 -10.91
CA LEU A 219 13.18 -18.14 -10.40
C LEU A 219 11.82 -17.49 -10.18
N LEU A 220 11.77 -16.33 -9.54
CA LEU A 220 10.53 -15.59 -9.30
C LEU A 220 9.86 -15.16 -10.62
N VAL A 221 10.63 -14.69 -11.60
CA VAL A 221 10.12 -14.32 -12.93
C VAL A 221 9.51 -15.53 -13.65
N SER A 222 10.14 -16.71 -13.56
CA SER A 222 9.58 -17.95 -14.11
C SER A 222 8.25 -18.33 -13.45
N MET A 223 8.15 -18.20 -12.13
CA MET A 223 6.91 -18.43 -11.37
C MET A 223 5.82 -17.41 -11.75
N ALA A 224 6.17 -16.13 -11.89
CA ALA A 224 5.28 -15.08 -12.35
C ALA A 224 4.76 -15.35 -13.76
N SER A 225 5.64 -15.68 -14.71
CA SER A 225 5.29 -16.04 -16.09
C SER A 225 4.30 -17.21 -16.14
N THR A 226 4.51 -18.24 -15.32
CA THR A 226 3.57 -19.36 -15.18
C THR A 226 2.20 -18.89 -14.71
N PHE A 227 2.15 -18.07 -13.65
CA PHE A 227 0.89 -17.55 -13.12
C PHE A 227 0.12 -16.69 -14.15
N PHE A 228 0.81 -15.85 -14.92
CA PHE A 228 0.18 -15.05 -15.97
C PHE A 228 -0.35 -15.90 -17.13
N ARG A 229 0.35 -16.98 -17.50
CA ARG A 229 -0.14 -17.98 -18.47
C ARG A 229 -1.41 -18.66 -17.97
N ASP A 230 -1.47 -19.00 -16.68
CA ASP A 230 -2.66 -19.60 -16.08
C ASP A 230 -3.84 -18.63 -16.10
N LEU A 231 -3.66 -17.37 -15.69
CA LEU A 231 -4.72 -16.35 -15.78
C LEU A 231 -5.22 -16.18 -17.23
N TYR A 232 -4.30 -16.10 -18.19
CA TYR A 232 -4.64 -16.01 -19.60
C TYR A 232 -5.42 -17.24 -20.10
N SER A 233 -5.03 -18.45 -19.68
CA SER A 233 -5.72 -19.69 -20.02
C SER A 233 -7.15 -19.74 -19.46
N LEU A 234 -7.40 -19.05 -18.34
CA LEU A 234 -8.71 -18.90 -17.71
C LEU A 234 -9.54 -17.72 -18.27
N GLY A 235 -9.03 -17.04 -19.31
CA GLY A 235 -9.77 -16.00 -20.03
C GLY A 235 -9.38 -14.56 -19.69
N ALA A 236 -8.44 -14.31 -18.79
CA ALA A 236 -7.99 -12.95 -18.50
C ALA A 236 -7.31 -12.34 -19.74
N ARG A 237 -7.67 -11.09 -20.09
CA ARG A 237 -7.07 -10.36 -21.22
C ARG A 237 -6.46 -9.02 -20.87
N HIS A 238 -6.83 -8.42 -19.73
CA HIS A 238 -6.24 -7.16 -19.29
C HIS A 238 -5.56 -7.39 -17.96
N ILE A 239 -4.23 -7.49 -17.95
CA ILE A 239 -3.44 -7.82 -16.76
C ILE A 239 -2.48 -6.66 -16.45
N GLY A 240 -2.71 -6.00 -15.32
CA GLY A 240 -1.80 -5.03 -14.72
C GLY A 240 -0.97 -5.69 -13.63
N VAL A 241 0.36 -5.70 -13.80
CA VAL A 241 1.30 -6.33 -12.88
C VAL A 241 2.08 -5.25 -12.18
N PHE A 242 1.92 -5.15 -10.86
CA PHE A 242 2.66 -4.22 -10.04
C PHE A 242 4.13 -4.62 -9.92
N SER A 243 5.01 -3.62 -10.01
CA SER A 243 6.40 -3.76 -9.62
C SER A 243 6.52 -4.12 -8.13
N THR A 244 7.65 -4.68 -7.72
CA THR A 244 8.08 -4.60 -6.33
C THR A 244 8.11 -3.12 -5.92
N ALA A 245 7.58 -2.80 -4.75
CA ALA A 245 7.71 -1.48 -4.14
C ALA A 245 9.17 -1.17 -3.78
N ALA A 246 9.43 0.02 -3.21
CA ALA A 246 10.73 0.40 -2.67
C ALA A 246 11.07 -0.38 -1.38
N VAL A 247 11.13 -1.71 -1.47
CA VAL A 247 11.59 -2.62 -0.42
C VAL A 247 13.02 -2.24 -0.05
N GLY A 248 13.27 -2.07 1.24
CA GLY A 248 14.50 -1.46 1.77
C GLY A 248 14.26 -0.08 2.36
N CYS A 249 13.16 0.61 2.03
CA CYS A 249 12.83 1.93 2.59
C CYS A 249 11.67 1.94 3.60
N SER A 250 10.99 0.81 3.83
CA SER A 250 9.91 0.77 4.83
C SER A 250 10.47 1.02 6.24
N PRO A 251 9.64 1.50 7.20
CA PRO A 251 10.09 1.67 8.59
C PRO A 251 10.69 0.40 9.21
N PHE A 252 10.20 -0.78 8.80
CA PHE A 252 10.74 -2.07 9.20
C PHE A 252 12.17 -2.27 8.66
N ASP A 253 12.38 -2.03 7.37
CA ASP A 253 13.69 -2.15 6.72
C ASP A 253 14.70 -1.18 7.33
N ARG A 254 14.27 0.04 7.57
CA ARG A 254 15.07 1.11 8.17
C ARG A 254 15.55 0.78 9.58
N ASN A 255 14.89 -0.10 10.34
CA ASN A 255 15.44 -0.56 11.63
C ASN A 255 16.77 -1.32 11.46
N ARG A 256 16.99 -1.92 10.29
CA ARG A 256 18.21 -2.64 9.93
C ARG A 256 19.24 -1.70 9.26
N GLY A 257 18.85 -0.47 8.92
CA GLY A 257 19.68 0.58 8.31
C GLY A 257 20.53 1.40 9.30
N GLY A 258 20.89 0.81 10.46
CA GLY A 258 21.73 1.43 11.47
C GLY A 258 21.07 2.58 12.26
N LEU A 259 21.89 3.35 12.98
CA LEU A 259 21.41 4.41 13.90
C LEU A 259 20.61 5.51 13.19
N LEU A 260 20.96 5.81 11.93
CA LEU A 260 20.29 6.83 11.11
C LEU A 260 19.01 6.33 10.43
N ARG A 261 18.71 5.03 10.56
CA ARG A 261 17.53 4.40 9.97
C ARG A 261 17.43 4.65 8.45
N GLU A 262 18.56 4.50 7.76
CA GLU A 262 18.59 4.70 6.31
C GLU A 262 17.92 3.57 5.55
N CYS A 263 17.56 3.84 4.29
CA CYS A 263 17.11 2.75 3.43
C CYS A 263 18.25 1.75 3.21
N LEU A 264 17.89 0.49 3.02
CA LEU A 264 18.83 -0.57 2.67
C LEU A 264 19.07 -0.54 1.17
N GLU A 265 20.19 0.06 0.75
CA GLU A 265 20.56 0.19 -0.67
C GLU A 265 20.55 -1.15 -1.41
N LEU A 266 21.08 -2.21 -0.78
CA LEU A 266 21.07 -3.54 -1.38
C LEU A 266 19.65 -4.06 -1.68
N GLU A 267 18.69 -3.89 -0.76
CA GLU A 267 17.32 -4.35 -0.99
C GLU A 267 16.60 -3.50 -2.06
N LEU A 268 16.92 -2.21 -2.15
CA LEU A 268 16.43 -1.33 -3.22
C LEU A 268 16.97 -1.77 -4.59
N GLU A 269 18.27 -2.09 -4.67
CA GLU A 269 18.91 -2.61 -5.89
C GLU A 269 18.32 -3.96 -6.29
N GLU A 270 18.11 -4.86 -5.33
CA GLU A 270 17.44 -6.16 -5.53
C GLU A 270 16.00 -5.95 -6.06
N ALA A 271 15.22 -5.05 -5.47
CA ALA A 271 13.88 -4.71 -5.95
C ALA A 271 13.91 -4.15 -7.38
N ALA A 272 14.81 -3.21 -7.68
CA ALA A 272 14.97 -2.61 -9.01
C ALA A 272 15.41 -3.64 -10.05
N TRP A 273 16.32 -4.55 -9.70
CA TRP A 273 16.76 -5.65 -10.56
C TRP A 273 15.59 -6.56 -10.92
N PHE A 274 14.84 -7.06 -9.93
CA PHE A 274 13.68 -7.91 -10.20
C PHE A 274 12.64 -7.18 -11.06
N ASN A 275 12.41 -5.89 -10.81
CA ASN A 275 11.49 -5.08 -11.61
C ASN A 275 11.89 -5.00 -13.08
N SER A 276 13.19 -4.87 -13.37
CA SER A 276 13.72 -4.88 -14.75
C SER A 276 13.48 -6.22 -15.43
N GLU A 277 13.77 -7.32 -14.74
CA GLU A 277 13.59 -8.68 -15.29
C GLU A 277 12.11 -8.99 -15.52
N LEU A 278 11.23 -8.64 -14.57
CA LEU A 278 9.79 -8.82 -14.70
C LEU A 278 9.23 -7.99 -15.85
N SER A 279 9.65 -6.73 -16.01
CA SER A 279 9.21 -5.90 -17.13
C SER A 279 9.61 -6.52 -18.48
N SER A 280 10.84 -7.04 -18.57
CA SER A 280 11.35 -7.70 -19.78
C SER A 280 10.55 -8.98 -20.12
N GLU A 281 10.22 -9.79 -19.11
CA GLU A 281 9.37 -10.97 -19.30
C GLU A 281 7.96 -10.58 -19.74
N LEU A 282 7.36 -9.54 -19.18
CA LEU A 282 6.04 -9.06 -19.61
C LEU A 282 6.04 -8.57 -21.07
N ASP A 283 7.11 -7.90 -21.50
CA ASP A 283 7.28 -7.49 -22.91
C ASP A 283 7.43 -8.71 -23.83
N TYR A 284 8.18 -9.73 -23.41
CA TYR A 284 8.27 -11.00 -24.13
C TYR A 284 6.91 -11.71 -24.21
N MET A 285 6.18 -11.82 -23.11
CA MET A 285 4.86 -12.45 -23.07
C MET A 285 3.83 -11.73 -23.94
N ARG A 286 3.90 -10.40 -24.04
CA ARG A 286 3.03 -9.60 -24.92
C ARG A 286 3.15 -10.01 -26.39
N THR A 287 4.31 -10.52 -26.82
CA THR A 287 4.49 -11.05 -28.19
C THR A 287 3.80 -12.41 -28.42
N ASN A 288 3.52 -13.14 -27.34
CA ASN A 288 2.94 -14.49 -27.38
C ASN A 288 1.44 -14.50 -27.08
N PHE A 289 0.91 -13.49 -26.37
CA PHE A 289 -0.50 -13.43 -25.99
C PHE A 289 -1.27 -12.48 -26.93
N THR A 290 -1.72 -13.01 -28.06
CA THR A 290 -2.20 -12.24 -29.22
C THR A 290 -3.50 -11.46 -28.99
N ASP A 291 -4.31 -11.81 -27.98
CA ASP A 291 -5.56 -11.13 -27.64
C ASP A 291 -5.54 -10.46 -26.25
N SER A 292 -4.37 -10.28 -25.64
CA SER A 292 -4.24 -9.69 -24.30
C SER A 292 -3.38 -8.43 -24.24
N LYS A 293 -3.54 -7.68 -23.15
CA LYS A 293 -2.71 -6.55 -22.75
C LYS A 293 -2.11 -6.83 -21.38
N LEU A 294 -0.80 -7.07 -21.35
CA LEU A 294 0.00 -7.15 -20.13
C LEU A 294 0.73 -5.82 -19.93
N VAL A 295 0.51 -5.19 -18.79
CA VAL A 295 1.05 -3.86 -18.46
C VAL A 295 1.81 -3.94 -17.15
N PHE A 296 3.07 -3.50 -17.18
CA PHE A 296 3.86 -3.27 -15.98
C PHE A 296 3.41 -1.96 -15.31
N LEU A 297 3.00 -2.05 -14.05
CA LEU A 297 2.52 -0.95 -13.21
C LEU A 297 3.59 -0.60 -12.18
N ASP A 298 4.31 0.49 -12.44
CA ASP A 298 5.40 0.94 -11.59
C ASP A 298 4.89 1.61 -10.30
N ILE A 299 5.13 0.96 -9.17
CA ILE A 299 4.94 1.53 -7.82
C ILE A 299 6.27 1.76 -7.10
N TYR A 300 7.38 1.27 -7.67
CA TYR A 300 8.73 1.43 -7.11
C TYR A 300 9.12 2.90 -7.10
N HIS A 301 9.14 3.55 -8.26
CA HIS A 301 9.63 4.92 -8.37
C HIS A 301 8.75 5.93 -7.62
N PRO A 302 7.39 5.85 -7.69
CA PRO A 302 6.54 6.73 -6.89
C PRO A 302 6.79 6.61 -5.38
N LEU A 303 6.90 5.39 -4.85
CA LEU A 303 7.13 5.17 -3.42
C LEU A 303 8.56 5.54 -2.99
N LEU A 304 9.54 5.37 -3.88
CA LEU A 304 10.92 5.82 -3.65
C LEU A 304 11.00 7.35 -3.61
N ASP A 305 10.33 8.06 -4.53
CA ASP A 305 10.29 9.52 -4.53
C ASP A 305 9.61 10.07 -3.27
N LEU A 306 8.53 9.43 -2.81
CA LEU A 306 7.89 9.80 -1.54
C LEU A 306 8.81 9.60 -0.33
N ASN A 307 9.69 8.59 -0.36
CA ASN A 307 10.69 8.37 0.68
C ASN A 307 11.82 9.40 0.64
N GLN A 308 12.28 9.77 -0.56
CA GLN A 308 13.41 10.70 -0.75
C GLN A 308 12.98 12.17 -0.61
N HIS A 309 11.73 12.48 -0.97
CA HIS A 309 11.21 13.84 -1.02
C HIS A 309 9.80 13.96 -0.37
N PRO A 310 9.61 13.48 0.89
CA PRO A 310 8.28 13.41 1.51
C PRO A 310 7.56 14.77 1.57
N HIS A 311 8.30 15.85 1.77
CA HIS A 311 7.75 17.20 1.87
C HIS A 311 7.15 17.73 0.56
N LYS A 312 7.59 17.24 -0.62
CA LYS A 312 6.97 17.62 -1.91
C LYS A 312 5.49 17.24 -1.97
N SER A 313 5.14 16.16 -1.28
CA SER A 313 3.78 15.65 -1.15
C SER A 313 3.20 15.93 0.24
N GLY A 314 3.80 16.84 1.03
CA GLY A 314 3.30 17.24 2.34
C GLY A 314 3.33 16.15 3.43
N PHE A 315 4.13 15.09 3.27
CA PHE A 315 4.42 14.17 4.37
C PHE A 315 5.43 14.79 5.34
N GLN A 316 5.26 14.51 6.63
CA GLN A 316 6.13 14.97 7.71
C GLN A 316 6.92 13.82 8.35
N VAL A 317 6.42 12.59 8.21
CA VAL A 317 7.04 11.39 8.80
C VAL A 317 7.09 10.27 7.77
N GLU A 318 8.30 9.92 7.35
CA GLU A 318 8.59 8.88 6.35
C GLU A 318 9.33 7.67 6.94
N LYS A 319 10.17 7.86 7.96
CA LYS A 319 10.99 6.78 8.55
C LYS A 319 10.26 5.91 9.60
N PHE A 320 9.04 6.29 9.98
CA PHE A 320 8.22 5.62 10.99
C PHE A 320 6.79 5.43 10.49
N GLY A 321 6.19 4.30 10.85
CA GLY A 321 4.75 4.08 10.70
C GLY A 321 3.94 4.92 11.71
N CYS A 322 2.70 5.24 11.35
CA CYS A 322 1.75 5.87 12.27
C CYS A 322 1.39 4.95 13.44
N CYS A 323 1.32 3.63 13.24
CA CYS A 323 0.89 2.68 14.23
C CYS A 323 1.99 2.31 15.24
N GLY A 324 1.63 2.28 16.52
CA GLY A 324 2.54 1.88 17.58
C GLY A 324 3.77 2.79 17.67
N THR A 325 4.94 2.20 17.91
CA THR A 325 6.23 2.91 17.81
C THR A 325 6.62 3.26 16.37
N GLY A 326 5.89 2.76 15.37
CA GLY A 326 6.17 2.95 13.95
C GLY A 326 7.40 2.19 13.44
N THR A 327 8.04 1.36 14.26
CA THR A 327 9.29 0.69 13.90
C THR A 327 9.07 -0.76 13.50
N ILE A 328 8.39 -1.55 14.31
CA ILE A 328 8.20 -3.00 14.10
C ILE A 328 6.73 -3.42 14.05
N GLY A 329 5.81 -2.53 14.44
CA GLY A 329 4.39 -2.81 14.50
C GLY A 329 3.84 -3.06 13.10
N VAL A 330 3.55 -4.32 12.77
CA VAL A 330 2.91 -4.76 11.53
C VAL A 330 1.97 -5.92 11.86
N ALA A 331 0.83 -5.96 11.18
CA ALA A 331 -0.27 -6.90 11.45
C ALA A 331 -0.58 -6.96 12.96
N ILE A 332 -0.52 -8.15 13.57
CA ILE A 332 -0.86 -8.34 14.99
C ILE A 332 -0.03 -7.50 15.98
N LEU A 333 1.17 -7.04 15.59
CA LEU A 333 2.00 -6.17 16.44
C LEU A 333 1.58 -4.68 16.38
N CYS A 334 0.72 -4.33 15.42
CA CYS A 334 0.01 -3.07 15.32
C CYS A 334 -1.46 -3.32 15.72
N ASN A 335 -1.79 -3.16 17.01
CA ASN A 335 -3.13 -3.44 17.52
C ASN A 335 -3.62 -2.31 18.44
N GLU A 336 -4.86 -2.42 18.92
CA GLU A 336 -5.51 -1.39 19.76
C GLU A 336 -4.75 -1.07 21.05
N PHE A 337 -3.92 -1.99 21.53
CA PHE A 337 -3.07 -1.82 22.72
C PHE A 337 -1.69 -1.25 22.39
N SER A 338 -1.34 -1.09 21.11
CA SER A 338 -0.06 -0.50 20.70
C SER A 338 -0.03 0.98 21.09
N PRO A 339 0.82 1.38 22.07
CA PRO A 339 0.92 2.77 22.48
C PRO A 339 1.53 3.60 21.35
N PHE A 340 1.30 4.92 21.39
CA PHE A 340 1.90 5.90 20.46
C PHE A 340 1.37 5.88 19.02
N THR A 341 0.28 5.16 18.74
CA THR A 341 -0.41 5.28 17.45
C THR A 341 -0.79 6.75 17.18
N CYS A 342 -0.37 7.26 16.03
CA CYS A 342 -0.49 8.66 15.68
C CYS A 342 -1.95 9.11 15.56
N THR A 343 -2.23 10.38 15.88
CA THR A 343 -3.59 10.95 15.78
C THR A 343 -3.97 11.39 14.37
N ASP A 344 -2.98 11.64 13.51
CA ASP A 344 -3.16 12.18 12.16
C ASP A 344 -2.29 11.41 11.16
N ALA A 345 -2.86 10.38 10.53
CA ALA A 345 -2.15 9.56 9.55
C ALA A 345 -1.86 10.31 8.24
N SER A 346 -2.50 11.46 7.98
CA SER A 346 -2.24 12.22 6.75
C SER A 346 -0.81 12.74 6.67
N LYS A 347 -0.15 12.91 7.82
CA LYS A 347 1.26 13.33 7.94
C LYS A 347 2.27 12.21 7.72
N TYR A 348 1.83 10.96 7.75
CA TYR A 348 2.69 9.78 7.71
C TYR A 348 2.65 9.12 6.33
N LEU A 349 3.83 8.78 5.81
CA LEU A 349 3.94 7.99 4.58
C LEU A 349 3.46 6.55 4.82
N TYR A 350 3.79 5.99 5.99
CA TYR A 350 3.49 4.62 6.37
C TYR A 350 2.42 4.54 7.46
N TRP A 351 1.47 3.62 7.28
CA TRP A 351 0.48 3.31 8.29
C TRP A 351 1.10 2.49 9.42
N ASP A 352 1.73 1.37 9.06
CA ASP A 352 2.41 0.48 9.99
C ASP A 352 3.91 0.40 9.61
N ALA A 353 4.64 -0.58 10.12
CA ALA A 353 6.07 -0.69 9.83
C ALA A 353 6.40 -1.05 8.36
N VAL A 354 5.42 -1.44 7.56
CA VAL A 354 5.62 -1.93 6.17
C VAL A 354 4.71 -1.22 5.18
N HIS A 355 3.44 -1.05 5.50
CA HIS A 355 2.40 -0.65 4.56
C HIS A 355 2.22 0.88 4.51
N PRO A 356 2.18 1.48 3.30
CA PRO A 356 1.89 2.90 3.15
C PRO A 356 0.48 3.28 3.67
N THR A 357 0.27 4.54 4.02
CA THR A 357 -1.07 5.06 4.36
C THR A 357 -1.97 5.11 3.11
N GLU A 358 -3.29 5.11 3.29
CA GLU A 358 -4.23 5.33 2.17
C GLU A 358 -3.86 6.58 1.36
N ARG A 359 -3.42 7.66 2.03
CA ARG A 359 -3.00 8.90 1.37
C ARG A 359 -1.83 8.67 0.41
N ALA A 360 -0.81 7.94 0.86
CA ALA A 360 0.34 7.57 0.04
C ALA A 360 -0.09 6.70 -1.15
N LEU A 361 -0.92 5.68 -0.89
CA LEU A 361 -1.45 4.82 -1.95
C LEU A 361 -2.32 5.59 -2.95
N ARG A 362 -3.04 6.63 -2.51
CA ARG A 362 -3.88 7.48 -3.38
C ARG A 362 -3.03 8.33 -4.33
N ILE A 363 -1.89 8.84 -3.89
CA ILE A 363 -0.89 9.51 -4.76
C ILE A 363 -0.42 8.53 -5.85
N VAL A 364 0.00 7.33 -5.44
CA VAL A 364 0.49 6.29 -6.37
C VAL A 364 -0.60 5.86 -7.36
N ALA A 365 -1.81 5.58 -6.88
CA ALA A 365 -2.96 5.22 -7.72
C ALA A 365 -3.32 6.34 -8.72
N SER A 366 -3.30 7.60 -8.27
CA SER A 366 -3.53 8.77 -9.12
C SER A 366 -2.52 8.85 -10.28
N GLN A 367 -1.24 8.58 -10.03
CA GLN A 367 -0.20 8.54 -11.08
C GLN A 367 -0.42 7.38 -12.07
N ILE A 368 -0.73 6.18 -11.57
CA ILE A 368 -1.03 5.01 -12.41
C ILE A 368 -2.23 5.29 -13.30
N LEU A 369 -3.32 5.78 -12.72
CA LEU A 369 -4.54 6.09 -13.46
C LEU A 369 -4.26 7.17 -14.51
N LYS A 370 -3.54 8.26 -14.20
CA LYS A 370 -3.21 9.28 -15.20
C LYS A 370 -2.39 8.74 -16.39
N LYS A 371 -1.59 7.68 -16.19
CA LYS A 371 -0.77 7.07 -17.24
C LYS A 371 -1.53 6.08 -18.12
N TYR A 372 -2.51 5.37 -17.55
CA TYR A 372 -3.17 4.23 -18.21
C TYR A 372 -4.70 4.32 -18.32
N LYS A 373 -5.32 5.35 -17.73
CA LYS A 373 -6.72 5.71 -17.95
C LYS A 373 -6.85 6.27 -19.35
#